data_AF-A0A944ZNB1-F1
#
_entry.id   AF-A0A944ZNB1-F1
#
_cell.length_a   1.000
_cell.length_b   1.000
_cell.length_c   1.000
_cell.angle_alpha   90.00
_cell.angle_beta   90.00
_cell.angle_gamma   90.00
#
_symmetry.space_group_name_H-M   'P 1'
#
loop_
_entity.id
_entity.type
_entity.pdbx_description
1 polymer ?
#
loop_
_entity_poly.entity_id
_entity_poly.type
_entity_poly.pdbx_seq_one_letter_code
_entity_poly.pdbx_strand_id
1 'polypeptide(L)'
;MDDSNEAYNALPDDFKHDCGSCLSMCCVALKIDWGDFQKPQDVACDYLTDDFKCANWNDLTELGRESCYNYFCMNTGPAVCTPLLDAGTDWRKTPGIKSVLFEAFRQAYITSFKQVFNIDPEI
;
A
#
# COMPACT_ATOMS: atom_id res chain seq x y z
N MET A 1 -8.35 1.32 12.61
CA MET A 1 -8.58 2.24 11.48
C MET A 1 -9.08 3.50 12.14
N ASP A 2 -8.29 4.56 12.15
CA ASP A 2 -8.69 5.76 12.87
C ASP A 2 -9.52 6.64 11.91
N ASP A 3 -10.77 6.86 12.33
CA ASP A 3 -11.81 7.53 11.56
C ASP A 3 -11.55 9.04 11.43
N SER A 4 -10.43 9.58 11.93
CA SER A 4 -10.13 11.02 11.85
C SER A 4 -9.48 11.45 10.53
N ASN A 5 -9.09 10.53 9.64
CA ASN A 5 -8.51 10.91 8.35
C ASN A 5 -9.60 11.36 7.36
N GLU A 6 -9.92 12.66 7.37
CA GLU A 6 -10.97 13.27 6.53
C GLU A 6 -10.76 13.02 5.03
N ALA A 7 -9.51 13.06 4.56
CA ALA A 7 -9.19 12.82 3.15
C ALA A 7 -9.51 11.38 2.74
N TYR A 8 -9.20 10.41 3.60
CA TYR A 8 -9.55 9.01 3.37
C TYR A 8 -11.08 8.79 3.43
N ASN A 9 -11.76 9.40 4.39
CA ASN A 9 -13.21 9.26 4.55
C ASN A 9 -14.01 9.87 3.38
N ALA A 10 -13.44 10.86 2.70
CA ALA A 10 -14.01 11.48 1.51
C ALA A 10 -13.85 10.62 0.24
N LEU A 11 -13.09 9.53 0.27
CA LEU A 11 -12.93 8.65 -0.88
C LEU A 11 -14.25 7.92 -1.20
N PRO A 12 -14.59 7.76 -2.49
CA PRO A 12 -15.64 6.83 -2.89
C PRO A 12 -15.33 5.42 -2.39
N ASP A 13 -16.37 4.64 -2.09
CA ASP A 13 -16.21 3.31 -1.47
C ASP A 13 -15.33 2.36 -2.28
N ASP A 14 -15.39 2.42 -3.61
CA ASP A 14 -14.56 1.60 -4.51
C ASP A 14 -13.05 1.88 -4.36
N PHE A 15 -12.67 3.06 -3.84
CA PHE A 15 -11.29 3.46 -3.58
C PHE A 15 -10.88 3.32 -2.11
N LYS A 16 -11.80 2.93 -1.22
CA LYS A 16 -11.42 2.58 0.16
C LYS A 16 -10.61 1.28 0.15
N HIS A 17 -9.53 1.25 0.91
CA HIS A 17 -8.58 0.15 0.84
C HIS A 17 -9.18 -1.13 1.43
N ASP A 18 -9.04 -2.26 0.71
CA ASP A 18 -9.19 -3.59 1.29
C ASP A 18 -7.82 -4.24 1.47
N CYS A 19 -7.15 -3.88 2.58
CA CYS A 19 -5.84 -4.43 2.91
C CYS A 19 -5.88 -5.95 3.18
N GLY A 20 -7.04 -6.50 3.56
CA GLY A 20 -7.21 -7.94 3.83
C GLY A 20 -7.14 -8.79 2.56
N SER A 21 -7.52 -8.20 1.42
CA SER A 21 -7.44 -8.83 0.09
C SER A 21 -6.17 -8.49 -0.68
N CYS A 22 -5.11 -8.03 0.01
CA CYS A 22 -3.86 -7.59 -0.59
C CYS A 22 -2.65 -8.34 0.00
N LEU A 23 -1.52 -8.33 -0.71
CA LEU A 23 -0.23 -8.86 -0.26
C LEU A 23 0.73 -7.75 0.24
N SER A 24 0.17 -6.75 0.94
CA SER A 24 0.84 -5.56 1.50
C SER A 24 1.65 -4.73 0.50
N MET A 25 1.15 -4.54 -0.72
CA MET A 25 1.87 -3.84 -1.78
C MET A 25 2.35 -2.45 -1.38
N CYS A 26 1.54 -1.65 -0.68
CA CYS A 26 1.96 -0.31 -0.22
C CYS A 26 3.13 -0.35 0.78
N CYS A 27 3.23 -1.41 1.60
CA CYS A 27 4.31 -1.57 2.58
C CYS A 27 5.65 -1.96 1.96
N VAL A 28 5.66 -2.45 0.71
CA VAL A 28 6.88 -2.97 0.06
C VAL A 28 7.22 -2.25 -1.24
N ALA A 29 6.26 -2.03 -2.13
CA ALA A 29 6.49 -1.57 -3.50
C ALA A 29 6.70 -0.06 -3.63
N LEU A 30 6.30 0.73 -2.63
CA LEU A 30 6.36 2.19 -2.72
C LEU A 30 7.52 2.78 -1.96
N LYS A 31 7.98 3.93 -2.46
CA LYS A 31 8.81 4.83 -1.70
C LYS A 31 7.94 5.68 -0.76
N ILE A 32 8.47 6.00 0.41
CA ILE A 32 7.95 7.06 1.28
C ILE A 32 9.13 7.99 1.51
N ASP A 33 9.03 9.23 1.08
CA ASP A 33 10.12 10.23 1.15
C ASP A 33 9.69 11.57 1.75
N TRP A 34 8.54 11.57 2.42
CA TRP A 34 7.97 12.71 3.13
C TRP A 34 7.69 12.36 4.59
N GLY A 35 7.64 13.39 5.44
CA GLY A 35 7.51 13.22 6.89
C GLY A 35 8.76 12.62 7.54
N ASP A 36 8.62 12.23 8.81
CA ASP A 36 9.73 11.72 9.62
C ASP A 36 10.13 10.29 9.26
N PHE A 37 9.14 9.46 8.91
CA PHE A 37 9.40 8.13 8.38
C PHE A 37 9.61 8.15 6.88
N GLN A 38 10.79 7.68 6.46
CA GLN A 38 11.12 7.43 5.06
C GLN A 38 11.39 5.94 4.83
N LYS A 39 11.01 5.45 3.65
CA LYS A 39 11.17 4.06 3.22
C LYS A 39 11.57 4.00 1.75
N PRO A 40 12.64 3.28 1.38
CA PRO A 40 12.96 3.06 -0.03
C PRO A 40 11.86 2.27 -0.76
N GLN A 41 11.82 2.45 -2.08
CA GLN A 41 11.03 1.61 -2.98
C GLN A 41 11.51 0.15 -2.92
N ASP A 42 10.59 -0.79 -3.11
CA ASP A 42 10.84 -2.24 -3.20
C ASP A 42 11.48 -2.89 -1.96
N VAL A 43 11.57 -2.13 -0.86
CA VAL A 43 12.02 -2.56 0.45
C VAL A 43 10.81 -2.71 1.37
N ALA A 44 10.69 -3.89 1.97
CA ALA A 44 9.62 -4.19 2.93
C ALA A 44 9.77 -3.32 4.18
N CYS A 45 8.65 -2.77 4.65
CA CYS A 45 8.56 -2.15 5.97
C CYS A 45 9.02 -3.12 7.07
N ASP A 46 9.72 -2.62 8.06
CA ASP A 46 10.19 -3.39 9.22
C ASP A 46 9.05 -3.91 10.11
N TYR A 47 7.88 -3.28 10.06
CA TYR A 47 6.66 -3.76 10.74
C TYR A 47 5.82 -4.71 9.89
N LEU A 48 6.25 -5.08 8.68
CA LEU A 48 5.53 -6.00 7.83
C LEU A 48 5.75 -7.46 8.27
N THR A 49 4.68 -8.11 8.71
CA THR A 49 4.69 -9.51 9.15
C THR A 49 4.65 -10.50 7.99
N ASP A 50 4.87 -11.79 8.30
CA ASP A 50 4.77 -12.88 7.34
C ASP A 50 3.36 -13.10 6.81
N ASP A 51 2.33 -12.72 7.57
CA ASP A 51 0.91 -12.79 7.18
C ASP A 51 0.39 -11.52 6.49
N PHE A 52 1.30 -10.68 5.98
CA PHE A 52 0.97 -9.48 5.20
C PHE A 52 0.20 -8.41 5.99
N LYS A 53 0.50 -8.28 7.29
CA LYS A 53 -0.08 -7.28 8.19
C LYS A 53 0.98 -6.36 8.77
N CYS A 54 0.54 -5.21 9.27
CA CYS A 54 1.38 -4.34 10.08
C CYS A 54 1.35 -4.80 11.54
N ALA A 55 2.51 -5.05 12.13
CA ALA A 55 2.63 -5.46 13.53
C ALA A 55 2.22 -4.37 14.53
N ASN A 56 2.27 -3.10 14.15
CA ASN A 56 2.10 -1.95 15.05
C ASN A 56 1.05 -0.94 14.55
N TRP A 57 0.02 -1.40 13.83
CA TRP A 57 -0.94 -0.50 13.15
C TRP A 57 -1.56 0.56 14.07
N ASN A 58 -1.90 0.19 15.31
CA ASN A 58 -2.57 1.09 16.26
C ASN A 58 -1.62 2.14 16.88
N ASP A 59 -0.31 1.94 16.78
CA ASP A 59 0.69 2.75 17.46
C ASP A 59 1.54 3.55 16.45
N LEU A 60 1.18 3.54 15.15
CA LEU A 60 1.99 4.16 14.09
C LEU A 60 2.24 5.65 14.34
N THR A 61 1.26 6.40 14.82
CA THR A 61 1.43 7.82 15.15
C THR A 61 2.44 8.02 16.28
N GLU A 62 2.35 7.24 17.36
CA GLU A 62 3.31 7.33 18.48
C GLU A 62 4.73 6.90 18.07
N LEU A 63 4.83 6.04 17.06
CA LEU A 63 6.08 5.53 16.49
C LEU A 63 6.66 6.42 15.38
N GLY A 64 6.10 7.61 15.12
CA GLY A 64 6.57 8.53 14.08
C GLY A 64 6.39 8.00 12.66
N ARG A 65 5.34 7.19 12.43
CA ARG A 65 5.00 6.56 11.14
C ARG A 65 3.79 7.24 10.48
N GLU A 66 3.53 8.52 10.73
CA GLU A 66 2.39 9.26 10.18
C GLU A 66 2.39 9.27 8.65
N SER A 67 3.56 9.28 8.01
CA SER A 67 3.68 9.20 6.55
C SER A 67 3.17 7.87 5.99
N CYS A 68 3.34 6.77 6.73
CA CYS A 68 2.75 5.48 6.39
C CYS A 68 1.26 5.44 6.71
N TYR A 69 0.85 6.02 7.84
CA TYR A 69 -0.53 5.99 8.32
C TYR A 69 -1.48 6.80 7.41
N ASN A 70 -1.04 7.97 6.96
CA ASN A 70 -1.82 8.85 6.09
C ASN A 70 -1.77 8.44 4.61
N TYR A 71 -0.98 7.43 4.27
CA TYR A 71 -0.93 6.88 2.93
C TYR A 71 -2.14 5.98 2.66
N PHE A 72 -2.84 6.20 1.56
CA PHE A 72 -3.89 5.30 1.08
C PHE A 72 -3.66 4.95 -0.40
N CYS A 73 -3.73 3.65 -0.71
CA CYS A 73 -3.41 3.11 -2.03
C CYS A 73 -4.58 3.12 -3.02
N MET A 74 -5.76 3.62 -2.61
CA MET A 74 -6.98 3.67 -3.41
C MET A 74 -7.43 2.28 -3.92
N ASN A 75 -7.38 1.28 -3.04
CA ASN A 75 -7.78 -0.10 -3.33
C ASN A 75 -7.06 -0.78 -4.52
N THR A 76 -5.86 -0.31 -4.88
CA THR A 76 -5.10 -0.85 -6.03
C THR A 76 -4.39 -2.17 -5.74
N GLY A 77 -4.23 -2.49 -4.45
CA GLY A 77 -3.57 -3.71 -3.99
C GLY A 77 -4.27 -4.99 -4.45
N PRO A 78 -5.56 -5.19 -4.11
CA PRO A 78 -6.31 -6.37 -4.55
C PRO A 78 -6.26 -6.59 -6.06
N ALA A 79 -6.40 -5.53 -6.86
CA ALA A 79 -6.40 -5.62 -8.33
C ALA A 79 -5.15 -6.31 -8.92
N VAL A 80 -3.99 -6.17 -8.28
CA VAL A 80 -2.74 -6.83 -8.71
C VAL A 80 -2.46 -8.12 -7.97
N CYS A 81 -3.00 -8.30 -6.76
CA CYS A 81 -2.71 -9.44 -5.90
C CYS A 81 -3.64 -10.63 -6.11
N THR A 82 -4.89 -10.43 -6.56
CA THR A 82 -5.89 -11.50 -6.71
C THR A 82 -5.37 -12.72 -7.48
N PRO A 83 -4.68 -12.59 -8.64
CA PRO A 83 -4.19 -13.77 -9.36
C PRO A 83 -3.19 -14.63 -8.56
N LEU A 84 -2.38 -14.01 -7.69
CA LEU A 84 -1.44 -14.72 -6.84
C LEU A 84 -2.16 -15.41 -5.69
N LEU A 85 -3.12 -14.71 -5.07
CA LEU A 85 -3.95 -15.23 -3.99
C LEU A 85 -4.76 -16.45 -4.46
N ASP A 86 -5.38 -16.37 -5.63
CA ASP A 86 -6.14 -17.47 -6.26
C ASP A 86 -5.24 -18.69 -6.55
N ALA A 87 -3.98 -18.44 -6.90
CA ALA A 87 -2.98 -19.48 -7.10
C ALA A 87 -2.33 -19.99 -5.79
N GLY A 88 -2.74 -19.48 -4.63
CA GLY A 88 -2.18 -19.86 -3.32
C GLY A 88 -0.71 -19.46 -3.13
N THR A 89 -0.25 -18.43 -3.84
CA THR A 89 1.14 -17.95 -3.81
C THR A 89 1.23 -16.47 -3.42
N ASP A 90 2.45 -15.97 -3.29
CA ASP A 90 2.74 -14.57 -3.00
C ASP A 90 4.10 -14.15 -3.60
N TRP A 91 4.43 -12.86 -3.48
CA TRP A 91 5.66 -12.29 -4.00
C TRP A 91 6.93 -12.73 -3.26
N ARG A 92 6.81 -13.24 -2.02
CA ARG A 92 7.96 -13.80 -1.27
C ARG A 92 8.29 -15.19 -1.79
N LYS A 93 7.27 -15.99 -2.10
CA LYS A 93 7.41 -17.35 -2.67
C LYS A 93 7.79 -17.35 -4.14
N THR A 94 7.50 -16.27 -4.86
CA THR A 94 7.71 -16.17 -6.32
C THR A 94 8.61 -14.98 -6.67
N PRO A 95 9.91 -15.00 -6.34
CA PRO A 95 10.79 -13.85 -6.52
C PRO A 95 10.90 -13.39 -7.99
N GLY A 96 10.70 -14.29 -8.96
CA GLY A 96 10.74 -13.98 -10.39
C GLY A 96 9.65 -13.02 -10.88
N ILE A 97 8.53 -12.87 -10.15
CA ILE A 97 7.45 -11.94 -10.52
C ILE A 97 7.45 -10.66 -9.68
N LYS A 98 8.32 -10.56 -8.67
CA LYS A 98 8.30 -9.49 -7.66
C LYS A 98 8.40 -8.10 -8.29
N SER A 99 9.37 -7.89 -9.19
CA SER A 99 9.57 -6.60 -9.85
C SER A 99 8.38 -6.21 -10.73
N VAL A 100 7.85 -7.16 -11.50
CA VAL A 100 6.69 -6.94 -12.38
C VAL A 100 5.44 -6.61 -11.58
N LEU A 101 5.20 -7.34 -10.49
CA LEU A 101 4.06 -7.10 -9.61
C LEU A 101 4.12 -5.73 -8.94
N PHE A 102 5.30 -5.35 -8.44
CA PHE A 102 5.49 -4.07 -7.77
C PHE A 102 5.34 -2.89 -8.74
N GLU A 103 5.81 -3.06 -9.98
CA GLU A 103 5.60 -2.06 -11.02
C GLU A 103 4.13 -1.96 -11.43
N ALA A 104 3.45 -3.08 -11.63
CA ALA A 104 2.02 -3.09 -11.92
C ALA A 104 1.21 -2.38 -10.83
N PHE A 105 1.57 -2.61 -9.55
CA PHE A 105 0.96 -1.92 -8.42
C PHE A 105 1.19 -0.40 -8.49
N ARG A 106 2.43 0.05 -8.74
CA ARG A 106 2.73 1.49 -8.87
C ARG A 106 1.94 2.14 -10.00
N GLN A 107 1.85 1.50 -11.17
CA GLN A 107 1.07 2.02 -12.29
C GLN A 107 -0.44 2.10 -11.98
N ALA A 108 -0.98 1.09 -11.28
CA ALA A 108 -2.35 1.12 -10.81
C ALA A 108 -2.57 2.27 -9.81
N TYR A 109 -1.66 2.44 -8.84
CA TYR A 109 -1.70 3.57 -7.89
C TYR A 109 -1.69 4.92 -8.59
N ILE A 110 -0.76 5.16 -9.51
CA ILE A 110 -0.67 6.40 -10.28
C ILE A 110 -1.97 6.69 -11.03
N THR A 111 -2.52 5.66 -11.68
CA THR A 111 -3.77 5.78 -12.45
C THR A 111 -4.94 6.14 -11.55
N SER A 112 -5.10 5.43 -10.42
CA SER A 112 -6.17 5.73 -9.45
C SER A 112 -5.99 7.08 -8.79
N PHE A 113 -4.76 7.51 -8.48
CA PHE A 113 -4.49 8.83 -7.92
C PHE A 113 -4.97 9.94 -8.84
N LYS A 114 -4.63 9.83 -10.14
CA LYS A 114 -5.11 10.77 -11.17
C LYS A 114 -6.63 10.76 -11.29
N GLN A 115 -7.27 9.60 -11.17
CA GLN A 115 -8.74 9.50 -11.23
C GLN A 115 -9.43 10.17 -10.03
N VAL A 116 -8.86 10.02 -8.83
CA VAL A 116 -9.45 10.56 -7.59
C VAL A 116 -9.15 12.05 -7.42
N PHE A 117 -7.91 12.46 -7.66
CA PHE A 117 -7.44 13.82 -7.33
C PHE A 117 -7.23 14.72 -8.55
N ASN A 118 -7.34 14.19 -9.77
CA ASN A 118 -7.09 14.93 -11.02
C ASN A 118 -5.70 15.60 -11.07
N ILE A 119 -4.71 14.98 -10.42
CA ILE A 119 -3.30 15.37 -10.40
C ILE A 119 -2.41 14.12 -10.44
N ASP A 120 -1.15 14.29 -10.80
CA ASP A 120 -0.16 13.22 -10.78
C ASP A 120 0.43 13.08 -9.36
N PRO A 121 0.57 11.86 -8.81
CA PRO A 121 1.26 11.68 -7.55
C PRO A 121 2.77 11.89 -7.75
N GLU A 122 3.44 12.45 -6.75
CA GLU A 122 4.90 12.37 -6.65
C GLU A 122 5.27 10.92 -6.28
N ILE A 123 6.16 10.29 -7.04
CA ILE A 123 6.52 8.87 -6.93
C ILE A 123 8.02 8.71 -6.69
#